data_AF-A0A453HUN9-F1
#
_entry.id   AF-A0A453HUN9-F1
#
_cell.length_a   1.000
_cell.length_b   1.000
_cell.length_c   1.000
_cell.angle_alpha   90.00
_cell.angle_beta   90.00
_cell.angle_gamma   90.00
#
_symmetry.space_group_name_H-M   'P 1'
#
loop_
_entity.id
_entity.type
_entity.pdbx_description
1 polymer ?
#
loop_
_entity_poly.entity_id
_entity_poly.type
_entity_poly.pdbx_seq_one_letter_code
_entity_poly.pdbx_strand_id
1 'polypeptide(L)'
;NAVFYARSFADKGGAQLYVPKGRWLTGSFNLTSHLTLFLEKDAIIIGAEESSQWPIVEPLPSYGQGLDLPGPRHRSLINGYNLTDVVITGNNGLIDGQGSVWWDWLRSHELNHSRPHLVEFLYSEEIVISNLTFLNSPAWSIHPVYCSNVKVHNVTIKTLLDAPLTDGIVPG
;
A
#
# COMPACT_ATOMS: atom_id res chain seq x y z
N ASN A 1 -3.94 1.45 -20.25
CA ASN A 1 -2.62 1.24 -19.61
C ASN A 1 -2.05 2.58 -19.14
N ALA A 2 -2.46 3.03 -17.94
CA ALA A 2 -2.12 4.35 -17.39
C ALA A 2 -0.63 4.53 -17.04
N VAL A 3 0.08 3.42 -16.82
CA VAL A 3 1.50 3.39 -16.42
C VAL A 3 2.45 3.95 -17.49
N PHE A 4 2.08 3.89 -18.78
CA PHE A 4 2.91 4.45 -19.87
C PHE A 4 2.78 5.98 -20.02
N TYR A 5 1.65 6.57 -19.62
CA TYR A 5 1.43 8.02 -19.76
C TYR A 5 2.18 8.83 -18.69
N ALA A 6 2.47 8.23 -17.54
CA ALA A 6 3.23 8.87 -16.47
C ALA A 6 4.73 9.03 -16.79
N ARG A 7 5.30 8.20 -17.68
CA ARG A 7 6.73 8.25 -18.03
C ARG A 7 7.12 9.45 -18.90
N SER A 8 6.19 10.08 -19.62
CA SER A 8 6.50 11.20 -20.53
C SER A 8 6.72 12.55 -19.84
N PHE A 9 6.59 12.62 -18.51
CA PHE A 9 6.73 13.87 -17.73
C PHE A 9 7.94 13.87 -16.79
N ALA A 10 8.76 12.82 -16.82
CA ALA A 10 9.94 12.69 -15.95
C ALA A 10 10.97 13.83 -16.13
N ASP A 11 11.01 14.46 -17.32
CA ASP A 11 12.03 15.46 -17.66
C ASP A 11 11.71 16.90 -17.18
N LYS A 12 10.62 17.12 -16.42
CA LYS A 12 10.16 18.50 -16.05
C LYS A 12 9.86 18.77 -14.58
N GLY A 13 10.24 17.88 -13.65
CA GLY A 13 10.05 18.10 -12.21
C GLY A 13 8.91 17.28 -11.62
N GLY A 14 9.05 15.95 -11.70
CA GLY A 14 8.14 14.97 -11.13
C GLY A 14 6.90 14.68 -11.99
N ALA A 15 6.37 13.46 -11.87
CA ALA A 15 5.13 13.04 -12.51
C ALA A 15 4.00 12.97 -11.48
N GLN A 16 2.77 13.28 -11.88
CA GLN A 16 1.59 13.08 -11.06
C GLN A 16 0.69 11.99 -11.67
N LEU A 17 0.40 10.96 -10.90
CA LEU A 17 -0.64 9.97 -11.17
C LEU A 17 -1.93 10.43 -10.48
N TYR A 18 -2.85 10.96 -11.26
CA TYR A 18 -4.15 11.45 -10.79
C TYR A 18 -5.20 10.33 -10.82
N VAL A 19 -5.88 10.10 -9.70
CA VAL A 19 -7.00 9.15 -9.57
C VAL A 19 -8.30 9.96 -9.39
N PRO A 20 -9.14 10.05 -10.44
CA PRO A 20 -10.40 10.79 -10.36
C PRO A 20 -11.40 10.14 -9.41
N LYS A 21 -12.43 10.90 -9.05
CA LYS A 21 -13.64 10.36 -8.42
C LYS A 21 -14.12 9.08 -9.11
N GLY A 22 -14.43 8.05 -8.31
CA GLY A 22 -14.86 6.75 -8.80
C GLY A 22 -14.27 5.59 -8.01
N ARG A 23 -14.52 4.37 -8.48
CA ARG A 23 -14.04 3.12 -7.88
C ARG A 23 -13.05 2.46 -8.84
N TRP A 24 -11.84 2.18 -8.35
CA TRP A 24 -10.71 1.70 -9.13
C TRP A 24 -10.19 0.39 -8.54
N LEU A 25 -10.67 -0.74 -9.07
CA LEU A 25 -10.20 -2.07 -8.68
C LEU A 25 -8.80 -2.32 -9.26
N THR A 26 -7.86 -2.76 -8.42
CA THR A 26 -6.49 -3.06 -8.84
C THR A 26 -5.86 -4.15 -7.99
N GLY A 27 -4.94 -4.90 -8.59
CA GLY A 27 -3.95 -5.67 -7.87
C GLY A 27 -2.79 -4.79 -7.38
N SER A 28 -1.76 -5.44 -6.85
CA SER A 28 -0.53 -4.78 -6.38
C SER A 28 0.18 -4.00 -7.49
N PHE A 29 0.64 -2.79 -7.20
CA PHE A 29 1.40 -1.96 -8.14
C PHE A 29 2.55 -1.19 -7.48
N ASN A 30 3.64 -1.02 -8.24
CA ASN A 30 4.83 -0.30 -7.78
C ASN A 30 4.74 1.19 -8.16
N LEU A 31 5.16 2.06 -7.24
CA LEU A 31 5.48 3.45 -7.52
C LEU A 31 6.93 3.60 -8.02
N THR A 32 7.26 4.78 -8.53
CA THR A 32 8.61 5.16 -8.96
C THR A 32 9.00 6.48 -8.31
N SER A 33 10.29 6.80 -8.26
CA SER A 33 10.80 8.07 -7.72
C SER A 33 10.22 9.29 -8.44
N HIS A 34 10.17 10.43 -7.74
CA HIS A 34 9.64 11.71 -8.23
C HIS A 34 8.19 11.61 -8.69
N LEU A 35 7.37 10.85 -7.96
CA LEU A 35 5.97 10.60 -8.29
C LEU A 35 5.05 11.11 -7.19
N THR A 36 4.02 11.84 -7.58
CA THR A 36 2.84 12.10 -6.75
C THR A 36 1.67 11.22 -7.16
N LEU A 37 1.21 10.33 -6.30
CA LEU A 37 -0.10 9.68 -6.42
C LEU A 37 -1.14 10.57 -5.74
N PHE A 38 -2.06 11.14 -6.51
CA PHE A 38 -3.11 12.05 -6.02
C PHE A 38 -4.50 11.42 -6.15
N LEU A 39 -5.22 11.22 -5.04
CA LEU A 39 -6.60 10.74 -5.05
C LEU A 39 -7.58 11.91 -4.86
N GLU A 40 -8.45 12.12 -5.83
CA GLU A 40 -9.52 13.11 -5.72
C GLU A 40 -10.50 12.74 -4.58
N LYS A 41 -11.28 13.73 -4.13
CA LYS A 41 -12.43 13.49 -3.27
C LYS A 41 -13.36 12.47 -3.93
N ASP A 42 -13.88 11.54 -3.14
CA ASP A 42 -14.72 10.41 -3.59
C ASP A 42 -14.00 9.42 -4.55
N ALA A 43 -12.68 9.51 -4.71
CA ALA A 43 -11.89 8.46 -5.35
C ALA A 43 -11.67 7.31 -4.36
N ILE A 44 -11.86 6.08 -4.84
CA ILE A 44 -11.67 4.85 -4.05
C ILE A 44 -10.77 3.91 -4.85
N ILE A 45 -9.55 3.70 -4.39
CA ILE A 45 -8.72 2.57 -4.83
C ILE A 45 -9.17 1.34 -4.04
N ILE A 46 -9.42 0.23 -4.73
CA ILE A 46 -9.91 -1.01 -4.14
C ILE A 46 -8.90 -2.11 -4.46
N GLY A 47 -8.32 -2.71 -3.42
CA GLY A 47 -7.48 -3.89 -3.57
C GLY A 47 -8.32 -5.11 -3.96
N ALA A 48 -7.85 -5.87 -4.95
CA ALA A 48 -8.52 -7.09 -5.40
C ALA A 48 -8.60 -8.15 -4.29
N GLU A 49 -9.68 -8.92 -4.23
CA GLU A 49 -9.85 -10.01 -3.26
C GLU A 49 -9.06 -11.26 -3.67
N GLU A 50 -8.76 -11.42 -4.96
CA GLU A 50 -8.04 -12.58 -5.47
C GLU A 50 -6.54 -12.50 -5.12
N SER A 51 -6.06 -13.44 -4.31
CA SER A 51 -4.65 -13.50 -3.87
C SER A 51 -3.64 -13.54 -5.02
N SER A 52 -4.03 -14.02 -6.20
CA SER A 52 -3.19 -14.01 -7.42
C SER A 52 -2.86 -12.60 -7.94
N GLN A 53 -3.63 -11.58 -7.54
CA GLN A 53 -3.38 -10.17 -7.87
C GLN A 53 -2.33 -9.52 -6.94
N TRP A 54 -1.83 -10.27 -5.95
CA TRP A 54 -0.86 -9.84 -4.96
C TRP A 54 0.37 -10.75 -5.06
N PRO A 55 1.37 -10.38 -5.89
CA PRO A 55 2.50 -11.25 -6.17
C PRO A 55 3.24 -11.69 -4.90
N ILE A 56 3.78 -12.90 -4.91
CA ILE A 56 4.60 -13.41 -3.81
C ILE A 56 5.99 -12.80 -3.86
N VAL A 57 6.47 -12.35 -2.71
CA VAL A 57 7.82 -11.79 -2.50
C VAL A 57 8.47 -12.44 -1.29
N GLU A 58 9.80 -12.37 -1.25
CA GLU A 58 10.60 -12.84 -0.12
C GLU A 58 10.20 -12.12 1.19
N PRO A 59 10.40 -12.76 2.35
CA PRO A 59 10.20 -12.12 3.64
C PRO A 59 11.10 -10.90 3.80
N LEU A 60 10.69 -9.99 4.69
CA LEU A 60 11.50 -8.82 5.01
C LEU A 60 12.80 -9.23 5.70
N PRO A 61 13.96 -8.67 5.31
CA PRO A 61 15.25 -9.03 5.90
C PRO A 61 15.32 -8.88 7.42
N SER A 62 14.59 -7.92 8.01
CA SER A 62 14.58 -7.63 9.44
C SER A 62 13.82 -8.66 10.28
N TYR A 63 12.79 -9.29 9.70
CA TYR A 63 11.89 -10.15 10.46
C TYR A 63 12.30 -11.63 10.40
N GLY A 64 13.08 -12.04 9.39
CA GLY A 64 13.55 -13.43 9.22
C GLY A 64 12.44 -14.47 8.93
N GLN A 65 11.17 -14.07 9.04
CA GLN A 65 9.96 -14.85 8.75
C GLN A 65 8.83 -13.89 8.33
N GLY A 66 7.77 -14.42 7.72
CA GLY A 66 6.58 -13.63 7.41
C GLY A 66 5.76 -13.29 8.66
N LEU A 67 4.89 -12.28 8.53
CA LEU A 67 4.06 -11.78 9.62
C LEU A 67 3.15 -12.86 10.23
N ASP A 68 2.51 -13.65 9.37
CA ASP A 68 1.51 -14.66 9.77
C ASP A 68 2.06 -16.08 9.64
N LEU A 69 2.93 -16.31 8.64
CA LEU A 69 3.47 -17.61 8.27
C LEU A 69 4.96 -17.51 7.97
N PRO A 70 5.76 -18.56 8.24
CA PRO A 70 7.16 -18.60 7.83
C PRO A 70 7.29 -18.55 6.30
N GLY A 71 8.37 -17.95 5.81
CA GLY A 71 8.68 -17.90 4.38
C GLY A 71 8.05 -16.71 3.64
N PRO A 72 7.69 -16.86 2.35
CA PRO A 72 7.24 -15.77 1.49
C PRO A 72 5.93 -15.12 1.93
N ARG A 73 5.68 -13.92 1.40
CA ARG A 73 4.50 -13.10 1.69
C ARG A 73 3.88 -12.52 0.42
N HIS A 74 2.63 -12.11 0.50
CA HIS A 74 2.03 -11.29 -0.54
C HIS A 74 2.61 -9.86 -0.50
N ARG A 75 2.90 -9.31 -1.69
CA ARG A 75 3.35 -7.92 -1.88
C ARG A 75 2.20 -6.97 -1.59
N SER A 76 2.49 -5.85 -0.94
CA SER A 76 1.54 -4.81 -0.56
C SER A 76 0.81 -4.16 -1.75
N LEU A 77 -0.38 -3.57 -1.54
CA LEU A 77 -1.20 -3.02 -2.63
C LEU A 77 -0.47 -1.91 -3.38
N ILE A 78 -0.01 -0.91 -2.63
CA ILE A 78 0.83 0.18 -3.11
C ILE A 78 2.22 -0.05 -2.54
N ASN A 79 3.23 -0.17 -3.39
CA ASN A 79 4.57 -0.48 -2.92
C ASN A 79 5.69 0.26 -3.66
N GLY A 80 6.87 0.31 -3.04
CA GLY A 80 8.06 0.91 -3.62
C GLY A 80 9.35 0.35 -3.01
N TYR A 81 10.39 0.24 -3.83
CA TYR A 81 11.72 -0.21 -3.42
C TYR A 81 12.78 0.78 -3.92
N ASN A 82 13.65 1.24 -3.02
CA ASN A 82 14.74 2.17 -3.35
C ASN A 82 14.25 3.43 -4.08
N LEU A 83 13.16 4.02 -3.56
CA LEU A 83 12.56 5.24 -4.12
C LEU A 83 13.05 6.49 -3.38
N THR A 84 13.01 7.61 -4.08
CA THR A 84 13.24 8.95 -3.52
C THR A 84 12.13 9.88 -4.00
N ASP A 85 11.69 10.80 -3.13
CA ASP A 85 10.72 11.85 -3.46
C ASP A 85 9.39 11.27 -4.00
N VAL A 86 8.66 10.60 -3.10
CA VAL A 86 7.33 10.03 -3.42
C VAL A 86 6.28 10.61 -2.50
N VAL A 87 5.20 11.09 -3.11
CA VAL A 87 4.05 11.66 -2.40
C VAL A 87 2.81 10.85 -2.69
N ILE A 88 2.11 10.38 -1.65
CA ILE A 88 0.77 9.79 -1.76
C ILE A 88 -0.18 10.72 -1.00
N THR A 89 -1.01 11.45 -1.74
CA THR A 89 -1.90 12.46 -1.14
C THR A 89 -3.24 12.57 -1.87
N GLY A 90 -4.11 13.48 -1.44
CA GLY A 90 -5.41 13.67 -2.07
C GLY A 90 -6.33 14.63 -1.34
N ASN A 91 -7.58 14.64 -1.77
CA ASN A 91 -8.66 15.38 -1.14
C ASN A 91 -9.53 14.45 -0.28
N ASN A 92 -8.89 13.72 0.64
CA ASN A 92 -9.50 12.66 1.43
C ASN A 92 -10.07 11.50 0.58
N GLY A 93 -9.34 11.10 -0.45
CA GLY A 93 -9.59 9.85 -1.17
C GLY A 93 -9.41 8.62 -0.28
N LEU A 94 -10.02 7.51 -0.69
CA LEU A 94 -10.07 6.26 0.06
C LEU A 94 -9.19 5.20 -0.61
N ILE A 95 -8.43 4.47 0.20
CA ILE A 95 -7.74 3.24 -0.20
C ILE A 95 -8.34 2.11 0.64
N ASP A 96 -9.12 1.24 0.00
CA ASP A 96 -9.80 0.11 0.61
C ASP A 96 -9.05 -1.18 0.27
N GLY A 97 -8.50 -1.85 1.28
CA GLY A 97 -7.75 -3.08 1.12
C GLY A 97 -8.60 -4.34 1.01
N GLN A 98 -9.92 -4.23 1.22
CA GLN A 98 -10.85 -5.38 1.27
C GLN A 98 -10.35 -6.52 2.18
N GLY A 99 -9.81 -6.15 3.35
CA GLY A 99 -9.11 -7.06 4.26
C GLY A 99 -9.92 -8.25 4.77
N SER A 100 -11.25 -8.21 4.71
CA SER A 100 -12.13 -9.27 5.25
C SER A 100 -11.78 -10.66 4.71
N VAL A 101 -11.54 -10.79 3.41
CA VAL A 101 -11.18 -12.08 2.79
C VAL A 101 -9.85 -12.63 3.35
N TRP A 102 -8.89 -11.74 3.58
CA TRP A 102 -7.59 -12.10 4.16
C TRP A 102 -7.68 -12.49 5.63
N TRP A 103 -8.56 -11.82 6.38
CA TRP A 103 -8.80 -12.13 7.79
C TRP A 103 -9.55 -13.46 7.94
N ASP A 104 -10.48 -13.75 7.03
CA ASP A 104 -11.16 -15.05 6.97
C ASP A 104 -10.15 -16.16 6.72
N TRP A 105 -9.29 -16.04 5.71
CA TRP A 105 -8.21 -17.02 5.46
C TRP A 105 -7.24 -17.17 6.63
N LEU A 106 -6.93 -16.09 7.35
CA LEU A 106 -6.10 -16.20 8.56
C LEU A 106 -6.81 -17.01 9.64
N ARG A 107 -8.09 -16.71 9.92
CA ARG A 107 -8.88 -17.40 10.95
C ARG A 107 -9.13 -18.87 10.59
N SER A 108 -9.36 -19.17 9.31
CA SER A 108 -9.59 -20.52 8.81
C SER A 108 -8.30 -21.32 8.61
N HIS A 109 -7.13 -20.71 8.78
CA HIS A 109 -5.81 -21.30 8.52
C HIS A 109 -5.62 -21.74 7.05
N GLU A 110 -6.20 -20.97 6.11
CA GLU A 110 -6.16 -21.21 4.66
C GLU A 110 -5.14 -20.33 3.92
N LEU A 111 -4.41 -19.47 4.65
CA LEU A 111 -3.30 -18.72 4.07
C LEU A 111 -2.18 -19.66 3.63
N ASN A 112 -1.72 -19.51 2.39
CA ASN A 112 -0.50 -20.15 1.90
C ASN A 112 0.75 -19.30 2.15
N HIS A 113 0.57 -17.97 2.24
CA HIS A 113 1.62 -16.98 2.44
C HIS A 113 1.11 -15.86 3.35
N SER A 114 2.02 -15.14 4.01
CA SER A 114 1.64 -14.03 4.90
C SER A 114 0.86 -12.94 4.14
N ARG A 115 -0.11 -12.32 4.81
CA ARG A 115 -1.01 -11.31 4.24
C ARG A 115 -0.23 -10.07 3.74
N PRO A 116 -0.73 -9.37 2.72
CA PRO A 116 -0.12 -8.14 2.24
C PRO A 116 -0.43 -6.94 3.16
N HIS A 117 0.39 -5.89 3.09
CA HIS A 117 0.06 -4.59 3.66
C HIS A 117 -0.69 -3.71 2.65
N LEU A 118 -1.25 -2.60 3.10
CA LEU A 118 -1.90 -1.66 2.18
C LEU A 118 -0.88 -0.76 1.46
N VAL A 119 0.04 -0.14 2.21
CA VAL A 119 1.16 0.66 1.66
C VAL A 119 2.48 0.21 2.27
N GLU A 120 3.48 -0.06 1.44
CA GLU A 120 4.81 -0.48 1.90
C GLU A 120 5.95 0.13 1.06
N PHE A 121 6.92 0.73 1.75
CA PHE A 121 8.14 1.23 1.11
C PHE A 121 9.34 0.55 1.74
N LEU A 122 10.27 0.10 0.90
CA LEU A 122 11.52 -0.52 1.32
C LEU A 122 12.70 0.35 0.87
N TYR A 123 13.67 0.60 1.74
CA TYR A 123 14.92 1.29 1.41
C TYR A 123 14.71 2.64 0.72
N SER A 124 13.66 3.37 1.09
CA SER A 124 13.24 4.59 0.37
C SER A 124 13.37 5.84 1.23
N GLU A 125 13.58 6.98 0.61
CA GLU A 125 13.76 8.27 1.30
C GLU A 125 12.78 9.34 0.79
N GLU A 126 12.54 10.38 1.60
CA GLU A 126 11.68 11.51 1.22
C GLU A 126 10.26 11.07 0.82
N ILE A 127 9.59 10.34 1.73
CA ILE A 127 8.24 9.83 1.50
C ILE A 127 7.22 10.68 2.26
N VAL A 128 6.17 11.13 1.57
CA VAL A 128 5.05 11.86 2.18
C VAL A 128 3.75 11.12 1.94
N ILE A 129 3.01 10.81 3.00
CA ILE A 129 1.66 10.24 2.95
C ILE A 129 0.71 11.15 3.72
N SER A 130 -0.29 11.73 3.05
CA SER A 130 -1.17 12.70 3.71
C SER A 130 -2.56 12.82 3.11
N ASN A 131 -3.52 13.34 3.89
CA ASN A 131 -4.86 13.73 3.43
C ASN A 131 -5.66 12.59 2.78
N LEU A 132 -5.59 11.38 3.35
CA LEU A 132 -6.21 10.17 2.82
C LEU A 132 -6.89 9.35 3.91
N THR A 133 -7.84 8.52 3.51
CA THR A 133 -8.43 7.47 4.35
C THR A 133 -7.95 6.10 3.88
N PHE A 134 -7.47 5.28 4.81
CA PHE A 134 -7.13 3.87 4.62
C PHE A 134 -8.21 3.03 5.31
N LEU A 135 -8.76 2.07 4.59
CA LEU A 135 -9.87 1.25 5.04
C LEU A 135 -9.55 -0.24 4.85
N ASN A 136 -9.90 -1.06 5.86
CA ASN A 136 -9.87 -2.52 5.79
C ASN A 136 -8.54 -3.06 5.24
N SER A 137 -7.42 -2.64 5.83
CA SER A 137 -6.11 -3.16 5.42
C SER A 137 -6.00 -4.67 5.70
N PRO A 138 -5.48 -5.50 4.78
CA PRO A 138 -5.34 -6.95 5.02
C PRO A 138 -4.45 -7.28 6.22
N ALA A 139 -3.33 -6.56 6.37
CA ALA A 139 -2.47 -6.52 7.55
C ALA A 139 -2.18 -5.05 7.91
N TRP A 140 -0.93 -4.64 8.12
CA TRP A 140 -0.59 -3.23 8.45
C TRP A 140 -0.98 -2.24 7.34
N SER A 141 -1.42 -1.04 7.75
CA SER A 141 -1.89 0.00 6.82
C SER A 141 -0.74 0.72 6.12
N ILE A 142 0.26 1.19 6.86
CA ILE A 142 1.42 1.89 6.31
C ILE A 142 2.69 1.29 6.93
N HIS A 143 3.57 0.76 6.08
CA HIS A 143 4.78 0.03 6.50
C HIS A 143 6.04 0.53 5.78
N PRO A 144 6.69 1.60 6.26
CA PRO A 144 8.01 2.00 5.79
C PRO A 144 9.10 1.16 6.48
N VAL A 145 9.93 0.47 5.71
CA VAL A 145 11.03 -0.38 6.20
C VAL A 145 12.34 0.10 5.62
N TYR A 146 13.33 0.36 6.48
CA TYR A 146 14.62 0.93 6.08
C TYR A 146 14.47 2.26 5.34
N CYS A 147 13.44 3.02 5.68
CA CYS A 147 13.18 4.31 5.07
C CYS A 147 13.70 5.46 5.93
N SER A 148 14.09 6.56 5.28
CA SER A 148 14.50 7.81 5.93
C SER A 148 13.56 8.96 5.54
N ASN A 149 13.35 9.89 6.48
CA ASN A 149 12.50 11.08 6.27
C ASN A 149 11.09 10.76 5.72
N VAL A 150 10.39 9.84 6.41
CA VAL A 150 8.99 9.52 6.11
C VAL A 150 8.07 10.41 6.93
N LYS A 151 7.16 11.12 6.27
CA LYS A 151 6.15 11.98 6.89
C LYS A 151 4.76 11.41 6.63
N VAL A 152 4.05 11.05 7.69
CA VAL A 152 2.65 10.62 7.64
C VAL A 152 1.82 11.58 8.47
N HIS A 153 0.87 12.29 7.85
CA HIS A 153 0.05 13.28 8.56
C HIS A 153 -1.33 13.48 7.95
N ASN A 154 -2.31 13.83 8.76
CA ASN A 154 -3.70 14.01 8.34
C ASN A 154 -4.27 12.80 7.57
N VAL A 155 -4.02 11.60 8.10
CA VAL A 155 -4.57 10.35 7.58
C VAL A 155 -5.61 9.79 8.53
N THR A 156 -6.61 9.10 7.99
CA THR A 156 -7.59 8.34 8.76
C THR A 156 -7.40 6.86 8.48
N ILE A 157 -7.20 6.03 9.50
CA ILE A 157 -7.16 4.57 9.35
C ILE A 157 -8.43 4.01 9.99
N LYS A 158 -9.16 3.18 9.23
CA LYS A 158 -10.40 2.52 9.66
C LYS A 158 -10.34 1.04 9.35
N THR A 159 -10.86 0.22 10.25
CA THR A 159 -10.98 -1.23 10.07
C THR A 159 -12.25 -1.73 10.74
N LEU A 160 -12.55 -3.03 10.60
CA LEU A 160 -13.56 -3.69 11.42
C LEU A 160 -13.00 -3.97 12.83
N LEU A 161 -13.86 -3.94 13.85
CA LEU A 161 -13.46 -4.05 15.26
C LEU A 161 -12.73 -5.38 15.58
N ASP A 162 -13.01 -6.43 14.82
CA ASP A 162 -12.46 -7.78 14.97
C ASP A 162 -11.29 -8.08 14.02
N ALA A 163 -10.76 -7.06 13.33
CA ALA A 163 -9.71 -7.23 12.35
C ALA A 163 -8.36 -7.60 13.03
N PRO A 164 -7.69 -8.69 12.60
CA PRO A 164 -6.45 -9.16 13.21
C PRO A 164 -5.24 -8.34 12.74
N LEU A 165 -4.61 -7.59 13.65
CA LEU A 165 -3.35 -6.87 13.42
C LEU A 165 -3.39 -5.92 12.20
N THR A 166 -4.43 -5.12 12.05
CA THR A 166 -4.62 -4.25 10.85
C THR A 166 -4.32 -2.78 11.05
N ASP A 167 -4.17 -2.37 12.32
CA ASP A 167 -4.31 -0.96 12.67
C ASP A 167 -2.96 -0.37 13.02
N GLY A 168 -2.39 0.37 12.08
CA GLY A 168 -1.29 1.26 12.41
C GLY A 168 -0.35 1.62 11.28
N ILE A 169 0.56 2.51 11.66
CA ILE A 169 1.78 2.85 10.95
C ILE A 169 2.89 2.09 11.69
N VAL A 170 3.54 1.15 11.01
CA VAL A 170 4.58 0.30 11.62
C VAL A 170 5.90 0.63 10.93
N PRO A 171 6.82 1.40 11.55
CA PRO A 171 8.15 1.58 11.01
C PRO A 171 9.06 0.38 11.34
N GLY A 172 9.93 0.00 10.41
CA GLY A 172 10.86 -1.14 10.57
C GLY A 172 12.24 -0.92 9.97
#